data_AF-A0A9D1KJN4-F1
#
_entry.id   AF-A0A9D1KJN4-F1
#
_cell.length_a   1.000
_cell.length_b   1.000
_cell.length_c   1.000
_cell.angle_alpha   90.00
_cell.angle_beta   90.00
_cell.angle_gamma   90.00
#
_symmetry.space_group_name_H-M   'P 1'
#
loop_
_entity.id
_entity.type
_entity.pdbx_description
1 polymer ?
#
loop_
_entity_poly.entity_id
_entity_poly.type
_entity_poly.pdbx_seq_one_letter_code
_entity_poly.pdbx_strand_id
1 'polypeptide(L)'
;METMTIDEILEMMDDLLDKAVSVPFSNKKSMVDAEQLREYIDGIRYNLPQEIKRAKEMVADRSVIITDANSQAEQIIKKAEERAKVLVSEEEVYKQAKAAADELVAQSRAMDASIKKAMVEKLDSILAESEKSILNALSQIKSMREAVKAASKKTNS
;
A
#
# COMPACT_ATOMS: atom_id res chain seq x y z
N MET A 1 6.73 60.25 8.76
CA MET A 1 6.58 59.99 10.20
C MET A 1 6.57 58.49 10.35
N GLU A 2 7.61 57.92 10.94
CA GLU A 2 7.62 56.49 11.29
C GLU A 2 6.42 56.22 12.21
N THR A 3 5.64 55.20 11.89
CA THR A 3 4.54 54.76 12.74
C THR A 3 5.16 54.12 13.98
N MET A 4 5.19 54.84 15.08
CA MET A 4 5.63 54.32 16.38
C MET A 4 4.73 53.15 16.79
N THR A 5 5.36 52.05 17.22
CA THR A 5 4.66 50.89 17.77
C THR A 5 4.03 51.23 19.11
N ILE A 6 3.04 50.43 19.54
CA ILE A 6 2.41 50.63 20.86
C ILE A 6 3.44 50.51 21.97
N ASP A 7 4.38 49.56 21.85
CA ASP A 7 5.45 49.35 22.82
C ASP A 7 6.38 50.58 22.92
N GLU A 8 6.78 51.16 21.78
CA GLU A 8 7.58 52.41 21.77
C GLU A 8 6.82 53.58 22.40
N ILE A 9 5.50 53.69 22.20
CA ILE A 9 4.70 54.74 22.82
C ILE A 9 4.58 54.53 24.33
N LEU A 10 4.44 53.28 24.79
CA LEU A 10 4.43 52.94 26.21
C LEU A 10 5.78 53.25 26.87
N GLU A 11 6.90 52.92 26.22
CA GLU A 11 8.24 53.27 26.70
C GLU A 11 8.42 54.79 26.83
N MET A 12 7.96 55.57 25.85
CA MET A 12 8.01 57.04 25.93
C MET A 12 7.12 57.62 27.04
N MET A 13 5.97 56.97 27.33
CA MET A 13 5.13 57.35 28.47
C MET A 13 5.81 57.07 29.80
N ASP A 14 6.45 55.92 29.95
CA ASP A 14 7.23 55.57 31.14
C ASP A 14 8.40 56.55 31.35
N ASP A 15 9.12 56.89 30.27
CA ASP A 15 10.17 57.90 30.27
C ASP A 15 9.68 59.29 30.70
N LEU A 16 8.48 59.68 30.26
CA LEU A 16 7.84 60.94 30.63
C LEU A 16 7.47 60.97 32.13
N LEU A 17 7.01 59.82 32.66
CA LEU A 17 6.69 59.66 34.08
C LEU A 17 7.96 59.67 34.96
N ASP A 18 9.03 59.04 34.51
CA ASP A 18 10.31 58.99 35.23
C ASP A 18 11.00 60.36 35.29
N LYS A 19 10.87 61.17 34.23
CA LYS A 19 11.42 62.53 34.15
C LYS A 19 10.53 63.61 34.80
N ALA A 20 9.36 63.22 35.34
CA ALA A 20 8.39 64.14 35.91
C ALA A 20 8.92 64.86 37.16
N VAL A 21 8.68 66.18 37.25
CA VAL A 21 9.21 67.00 38.35
C VAL A 21 8.38 66.80 39.61
N SER A 22 9.01 66.37 40.71
CA SER A 22 8.31 66.18 41.99
C SER A 22 7.89 67.53 42.61
N VAL A 23 6.63 67.62 43.04
CA VAL A 23 6.07 68.87 43.60
C VAL A 23 6.33 68.93 45.12
N PRO A 24 7.05 69.95 45.65
CA PRO A 24 7.37 70.08 47.06
C PRO A 24 6.13 70.16 47.94
N PHE A 25 6.17 69.53 49.13
CA PHE A 25 5.05 69.43 50.07
C PHE A 25 3.80 68.70 49.56
N SER A 26 3.85 68.13 48.35
CA SER A 26 2.84 67.19 47.87
C SER A 26 3.29 65.76 48.15
N ASN A 27 2.45 64.96 48.79
CA ASN A 27 2.76 63.55 48.99
C ASN A 27 2.70 62.82 47.64
N LYS A 28 3.88 62.53 47.06
CA LYS A 28 4.08 61.72 45.85
C LYS A 28 3.42 62.23 44.56
N LYS A 29 3.21 63.54 44.39
CA LYS A 29 2.74 64.09 43.10
C LYS A 29 3.93 64.59 42.27
N SER A 30 3.91 64.25 40.99
CA SER A 30 4.84 64.76 39.99
C SER A 30 4.08 65.53 38.93
N MET A 31 4.69 66.59 38.42
CA MET A 31 4.14 67.42 37.35
C MET A 31 4.61 66.85 36.00
N VAL A 32 3.63 66.57 35.14
CA VAL A 32 3.81 66.05 33.78
C VAL A 32 3.14 66.96 32.76
N ASP A 33 3.67 66.98 31.55
CA ASP A 33 3.02 67.66 30.42
C ASP A 33 1.78 66.86 29.99
N ALA A 34 0.61 67.46 30.20
CA ALA A 34 -0.67 66.84 29.90
C ALA A 34 -0.98 66.80 28.39
N GLU A 35 -0.35 67.67 27.60
CA GLU A 35 -0.50 67.69 26.13
C GLU A 35 0.32 66.56 25.51
N GLN A 36 1.58 66.42 25.91
CA GLN A 36 2.44 65.32 25.48
C GLN A 36 1.88 63.94 25.89
N LEU A 37 1.37 63.80 27.11
CA LEU A 37 0.73 62.56 27.55
C LEU A 37 -0.53 62.25 26.73
N ARG A 38 -1.28 63.28 26.31
CA ARG A 38 -2.48 63.11 25.49
C ARG A 38 -2.13 62.65 24.08
N GLU A 39 -1.05 63.16 23.49
CA GLU A 39 -0.54 62.69 22.20
C GLU A 39 -0.18 61.20 22.22
N TYR A 40 0.50 60.74 23.27
CA TYR A 40 0.82 59.31 23.43
C TYR A 40 -0.44 58.45 23.57
N ILE A 41 -1.41 58.88 24.38
CA ILE A 41 -2.69 58.18 24.53
C ILE A 41 -3.44 58.11 23.19
N ASP A 42 -3.44 59.20 22.41
CA ASP A 42 -4.11 59.24 21.11
C ASP A 42 -3.38 58.35 20.08
N GLY A 43 -2.06 58.27 20.14
CA GLY A 43 -1.26 57.32 19.36
C GLY A 43 -1.60 55.86 19.68
N ILE A 44 -1.71 55.50 20.96
CA ILE A 44 -2.16 54.15 21.38
C ILE A 44 -3.58 53.89 20.87
N ARG A 45 -4.52 54.82 21.05
CA ARG A 45 -5.91 54.64 20.57
C ARG A 45 -6.01 54.46 19.06
N TYR A 46 -5.10 55.08 18.31
CA TYR A 46 -5.06 54.96 16.86
C TYR A 46 -4.52 53.59 16.42
N ASN A 47 -3.45 53.10 17.05
CA ASN A 47 -2.75 51.87 16.64
C ASN A 47 -3.37 50.58 17.24
N LEU A 48 -3.87 50.63 18.47
CA LEU A 48 -4.38 49.47 19.21
C LEU A 48 -5.49 48.69 18.50
N PRO A 49 -6.49 49.31 17.86
CA PRO A 49 -7.53 48.57 17.16
C PRO A 49 -7.00 47.72 16.00
N GLN A 50 -5.99 48.23 15.27
CA GLN A 50 -5.40 47.50 14.14
C GLN A 50 -4.57 46.31 14.62
N GLU A 51 -3.81 46.49 15.69
CA GLU A 51 -2.99 45.43 16.30
C GLU A 51 -3.84 44.29 16.85
N ILE A 52 -4.93 44.62 17.56
CA ILE A 52 -5.92 43.63 18.02
C ILE A 52 -6.56 42.90 16.85
N LYS A 53 -6.88 43.60 15.75
CA LYS A 53 -7.45 42.97 14.55
C LYS A 53 -6.48 41.97 13.93
N ARG A 54 -5.21 42.36 13.74
CA ARG A 54 -4.16 41.48 13.22
C ARG A 54 -3.94 40.25 14.10
N ALA A 55 -3.91 40.43 15.42
CA ALA A 55 -3.78 39.31 16.35
C ALA A 55 -4.94 38.31 16.24
N LYS A 56 -6.18 38.81 16.10
CA LYS A 56 -7.36 37.96 15.90
C LYS A 56 -7.32 37.21 14.56
N GLU A 57 -6.90 37.88 13.48
CA GLU A 57 -6.72 37.27 12.16
C GLU A 57 -5.66 36.15 12.22
N MET A 58 -4.51 36.41 12.84
CA MET A 58 -3.45 35.40 12.99
C MET A 58 -3.92 34.16 13.77
N VAL A 59 -4.73 34.35 14.81
CA VAL A 59 -5.32 33.24 15.57
C VAL A 59 -6.33 32.45 14.73
N ALA A 60 -7.15 33.13 13.93
CA ALA A 60 -8.10 32.49 13.02
C ALA A 60 -7.37 31.67 11.93
N ASP A 61 -6.35 32.25 11.30
CA ASP A 61 -5.53 31.60 10.28
C ASP A 61 -4.87 30.34 10.82
N ARG A 62 -4.38 30.37 12.06
CA ARG A 62 -3.81 29.18 12.72
C ARG A 62 -4.82 28.03 12.80
N SER A 63 -6.08 28.31 13.13
CA SER A 63 -7.12 27.29 13.18
C SER A 63 -7.40 26.68 11.81
N VAL A 64 -7.41 27.51 10.76
CA VAL A 64 -7.59 27.07 9.37
C VAL A 64 -6.42 26.19 8.94
N ILE A 65 -5.18 26.61 9.20
CA ILE A 65 -3.97 25.84 8.87
C ILE A 65 -4.00 24.46 9.51
N ILE A 66 -4.34 24.38 10.80
CA ILE A 66 -4.42 23.09 11.52
C ILE A 66 -5.50 22.20 10.91
N THR A 67 -6.65 22.77 10.56
CA THR A 67 -7.77 22.03 9.96
C THR A 67 -7.40 21.48 8.59
N ASP A 68 -6.76 22.29 7.76
CA ASP A 68 -6.30 21.88 6.43
C ASP A 68 -5.20 20.82 6.53
N ALA A 69 -4.23 20.99 7.44
CA ALA A 69 -3.20 19.99 7.69
C ALA A 69 -3.78 18.64 8.14
N ASN A 70 -4.78 18.64 9.02
CA ASN A 70 -5.47 17.42 9.45
C ASN A 70 -6.21 16.76 8.28
N SER A 71 -6.94 17.54 7.47
CA SER A 71 -7.61 17.04 6.26
C SER A 71 -6.63 16.42 5.27
N GLN A 72 -5.50 17.07 5.01
CA GLN A 72 -4.45 16.53 4.15
C GLN A 72 -3.84 15.24 4.72
N ALA A 73 -3.60 15.18 6.03
CA ALA A 73 -3.10 13.98 6.70
C ALA A 73 -4.09 12.81 6.56
N GLU A 74 -5.37 13.03 6.79
CA GLU A 74 -6.42 12.02 6.59
C GLU A 74 -6.48 11.52 5.14
N GLN A 75 -6.35 12.41 4.17
CA GLN A 75 -6.30 12.04 2.75
C GLN A 75 -5.06 11.20 2.42
N ILE A 76 -3.91 11.51 3.00
CA ILE A 76 -2.67 10.74 2.82
C ILE A 76 -2.84 9.33 3.40
N ILE A 77 -3.37 9.22 4.62
CA ILE A 77 -3.64 7.93 5.28
C ILE A 77 -4.58 7.10 4.42
N LYS A 78 -5.71 7.66 4.00
CA LYS A 78 -6.69 6.96 3.16
C LYS A 78 -6.10 6.46 1.85
N LYS A 79 -5.28 7.28 1.17
CA LYS A 79 -4.58 6.85 -0.06
C LYS A 79 -3.56 5.75 0.20
N ALA A 80 -2.86 5.79 1.34
CA ALA A 80 -1.91 4.75 1.72
C ALA A 80 -2.61 3.41 2.02
N GLU A 81 -3.73 3.44 2.75
CA GLU A 81 -4.54 2.26 3.03
C GLU A 81 -5.11 1.64 1.75
N GLU A 82 -5.61 2.46 0.82
CA GLU A 82 -6.12 1.97 -0.47
C GLU A 82 -5.01 1.30 -1.29
N ARG A 83 -3.82 1.90 -1.36
CA ARG A 83 -2.66 1.29 -2.02
C ARG A 83 -2.23 -0.02 -1.35
N ALA A 84 -2.20 -0.05 -0.01
CA ALA A 84 -1.85 -1.26 0.73
C ALA A 84 -2.85 -2.40 0.43
N LYS A 85 -4.14 -2.09 0.37
CA LYS A 85 -5.19 -3.07 0.03
C LYS A 85 -5.01 -3.63 -1.38
N VAL A 86 -4.68 -2.79 -2.36
CA VAL A 86 -4.40 -3.23 -3.74
C VAL A 86 -3.18 -4.16 -3.76
N LEU A 87 -2.07 -3.77 -3.13
CA LEU A 87 -0.85 -4.59 -3.09
C LEU A 87 -1.08 -5.97 -2.46
N VAL A 88 -1.80 -6.03 -1.33
CA VAL A 88 -2.13 -7.30 -0.68
C VAL A 88 -3.03 -8.15 -1.57
N SER A 89 -4.01 -7.54 -2.25
CA SER A 89 -4.87 -8.24 -3.19
C SER A 89 -4.08 -8.79 -4.39
N GLU A 90 -3.16 -8.01 -4.95
CA GLU A 90 -2.30 -8.45 -6.06
C GLU A 90 -1.35 -9.58 -5.63
N GLU A 91 -0.77 -9.49 -4.43
CA GLU A 91 0.09 -10.53 -3.88
C GLU A 91 -0.69 -11.84 -3.63
N GLU A 92 -1.91 -11.74 -3.11
CA GLU A 92 -2.78 -12.90 -2.88
C GLU A 92 -3.20 -13.56 -4.20
N VAL A 93 -3.62 -12.76 -5.20
CA VAL A 93 -3.92 -13.26 -6.55
C VAL A 93 -2.69 -13.92 -7.16
N TYR A 94 -1.50 -13.34 -6.99
CA TYR A 94 -0.25 -13.93 -7.48
C TYR A 94 0.07 -15.26 -6.80
N LYS A 95 -0.07 -15.35 -5.47
CA LYS A 95 0.15 -16.59 -4.71
C LYS A 95 -0.82 -17.69 -5.16
N GLN A 96 -2.10 -17.36 -5.33
CA GLN A 96 -3.11 -18.30 -5.82
C GLN A 96 -2.81 -18.76 -7.25
N ALA A 97 -2.46 -17.85 -8.15
CA ALA A 97 -2.08 -18.18 -9.52
C ALA A 97 -0.85 -19.09 -9.57
N LYS A 98 0.16 -18.82 -8.72
CA LYS A 98 1.34 -19.67 -8.60
C LYS A 98 1.01 -21.06 -8.07
N ALA A 99 0.19 -21.16 -7.02
CA ALA A 99 -0.24 -22.44 -6.48
C ALA A 99 -1.02 -23.28 -7.51
N ALA A 100 -1.92 -22.64 -8.27
CA ALA A 100 -2.66 -23.30 -9.35
C ALA A 100 -1.74 -23.77 -10.49
N ALA A 101 -0.72 -22.98 -10.84
CA ALA A 101 0.28 -23.37 -11.83
C ALA A 101 1.12 -24.56 -11.35
N ASP A 102 1.58 -24.55 -10.10
CA ASP A 102 2.35 -25.65 -9.51
C ASP A 102 1.49 -26.94 -9.43
N GLU A 103 0.22 -26.81 -9.06
CA GLU A 103 -0.73 -27.94 -9.07
C GLU A 103 -0.95 -28.49 -10.48
N LEU A 104 -1.15 -27.63 -11.48
CA LEU A 104 -1.32 -28.05 -12.87
C LEU A 104 -0.09 -28.80 -13.39
N VAL A 105 1.12 -28.31 -13.08
CA VAL A 105 2.37 -29.00 -13.42
C VAL A 105 2.46 -30.36 -12.74
N ALA A 106 2.08 -30.46 -11.46
CA ALA A 106 2.06 -31.72 -10.72
C ALA A 106 1.05 -32.71 -11.33
N GLN A 107 -0.15 -32.26 -11.67
CA GLN A 107 -1.19 -33.06 -12.32
C GLN A 107 -0.74 -33.55 -13.70
N SER A 108 -0.16 -32.68 -14.54
CA SER A 108 0.39 -33.07 -15.85
C SER A 108 1.49 -34.13 -15.71
N ARG A 109 2.42 -33.97 -14.76
CA ARG A 109 3.47 -34.97 -14.51
C ARG A 109 2.91 -36.32 -14.05
N ALA A 110 1.90 -36.29 -13.18
CA ALA A 110 1.22 -37.50 -12.72
C ALA A 110 0.48 -38.21 -13.86
N MET A 111 -0.19 -37.43 -14.73
CA MET A 111 -0.86 -37.94 -15.92
C MET A 111 0.13 -38.52 -16.94
N ASP A 112 1.26 -37.86 -17.19
CA ASP A 112 2.30 -38.40 -18.07
C ASP A 112 2.85 -39.73 -17.57
N ALA A 113 3.07 -39.84 -16.25
CA ALA A 113 3.51 -41.08 -15.62
C ALA A 113 2.46 -42.19 -15.76
N SER A 114 1.18 -41.87 -15.57
CA SER A 114 0.10 -42.86 -15.71
C SER A 114 -0.09 -43.32 -17.16
N ILE A 115 -0.02 -42.40 -18.13
CA ILE A 115 -0.07 -42.72 -19.56
C ILE A 115 1.09 -43.64 -19.96
N LYS A 116 2.32 -43.33 -19.53
CA LYS A 116 3.48 -44.19 -19.80
C LYS A 116 3.29 -45.60 -19.24
N LYS A 117 2.80 -45.71 -18.02
CA LYS A 117 2.51 -47.01 -17.38
C LYS A 117 1.45 -47.78 -18.16
N ALA A 118 0.33 -47.15 -18.48
CA ALA A 118 -0.76 -47.76 -19.24
C ALA A 118 -0.31 -48.19 -20.65
N MET A 119 0.54 -47.41 -21.32
CA MET A 119 1.14 -47.79 -22.60
C MET A 119 1.99 -49.04 -22.47
N VAL A 120 2.88 -49.12 -21.46
CA VAL A 120 3.73 -50.29 -21.24
C VAL A 120 2.88 -51.55 -20.99
N GLU A 121 1.87 -51.45 -20.12
CA GLU A 121 0.95 -52.56 -19.85
C GLU A 121 0.18 -53.00 -21.11
N LYS A 122 -0.24 -52.03 -21.94
CA LYS A 122 -0.95 -52.33 -23.19
C LYS A 122 -0.03 -52.99 -24.23
N LEU A 123 1.21 -52.52 -24.36
CA LEU A 123 2.20 -53.11 -25.25
C LEU A 123 2.51 -54.55 -24.85
N ASP A 124 2.69 -54.81 -23.56
CA ASP A 124 2.92 -56.16 -23.04
C ASP A 124 1.75 -57.10 -23.34
N SER A 125 0.51 -56.63 -23.12
CA SER A 125 -0.70 -57.39 -23.45
C SER A 125 -0.81 -57.73 -24.95
N ILE A 126 -0.49 -56.78 -25.84
CA ILE A 126 -0.50 -57.02 -27.30
C ILE A 126 0.58 -58.03 -27.70
N LEU A 127 1.77 -57.94 -27.09
CA LEU A 127 2.86 -58.88 -27.35
C LEU A 127 2.51 -60.29 -26.88
N ALA A 128 1.93 -60.43 -25.68
CA ALA A 128 1.48 -61.71 -25.15
C ALA A 128 0.37 -62.35 -26.01
N GLU A 129 -0.58 -61.55 -26.51
CA GLU A 129 -1.62 -62.02 -27.42
C GLU A 129 -1.05 -62.47 -28.77
N SER A 130 -0.07 -61.72 -29.29
CA SER A 130 0.65 -62.06 -30.52
C SER A 130 1.43 -63.37 -30.37
N GLU A 131 2.14 -63.55 -29.25
CA GLU A 131 2.86 -64.78 -28.93
C GLU A 131 1.91 -65.99 -28.88
N LYS A 132 0.79 -65.86 -28.19
CA LYS A 132 -0.24 -66.90 -28.13
C LYS A 132 -0.77 -67.27 -29.52
N SER A 133 -1.03 -66.28 -30.36
CA SER A 133 -1.49 -66.49 -31.73
C SER A 133 -0.46 -67.26 -32.58
N ILE A 134 0.82 -66.89 -32.48
CA ILE A 134 1.93 -67.58 -33.17
C ILE A 134 2.07 -69.02 -32.67
N LEU A 135 2.02 -69.27 -31.36
CA LEU A 135 2.08 -70.62 -30.79
C LEU A 135 0.92 -71.50 -31.29
N ASN A 136 -0.30 -70.94 -31.36
CA ASN A 136 -1.45 -71.64 -31.90
C ASN A 136 -1.27 -71.97 -33.38
N ALA A 137 -0.82 -71.01 -34.20
CA ALA A 137 -0.54 -71.22 -35.62
C ALA A 137 0.55 -72.29 -35.83
N LEU A 138 1.62 -72.26 -35.03
CA LEU A 138 2.69 -73.26 -35.07
C LEU A 138 2.17 -74.66 -34.71
N SER A 139 1.32 -74.76 -33.69
CA SER A 139 0.66 -76.02 -33.30
C SER A 139 -0.19 -76.59 -34.46
N GLN A 140 -1.00 -75.74 -35.10
CA GLN A 140 -1.78 -76.15 -36.28
C GLN A 140 -0.90 -76.64 -37.42
N ILE A 141 0.22 -75.96 -37.70
CA ILE A 141 1.19 -76.39 -38.73
C ILE A 141 1.79 -77.75 -38.38
N LYS A 142 2.16 -78.00 -37.11
CA LYS A 142 2.67 -79.31 -36.69
C LYS A 142 1.63 -80.41 -36.92
N SER A 143 0.40 -80.20 -36.48
CA SER A 143 -0.71 -81.14 -36.68
C SER A 143 -0.98 -81.41 -38.17
N MET A 144 -0.98 -80.38 -39.02
CA MET A 144 -1.11 -80.56 -40.48
C MET A 144 0.04 -81.37 -41.07
N ARG A 145 1.28 -81.13 -40.65
CA ARG A 145 2.44 -81.92 -41.10
C ARG A 145 2.33 -83.38 -40.71
N GLU A 146 1.87 -83.68 -39.49
CA GLU A 146 1.64 -85.06 -39.06
C GLU A 146 0.53 -85.73 -39.85
N ALA A 147 -0.58 -85.04 -40.12
CA ALA A 147 -1.67 -85.53 -40.96
C ALA A 147 -1.19 -85.86 -42.39
N VAL A 148 -0.39 -84.98 -43.01
CA VAL A 148 0.22 -85.22 -44.33
C VAL A 148 1.15 -86.42 -44.32
N LYS A 149 2.02 -86.56 -43.29
CA LYS A 149 2.89 -87.74 -43.14
C LYS A 149 2.06 -89.02 -43.00
N ALA A 150 1.02 -89.01 -42.18
CA ALA A 150 0.14 -90.16 -41.98
C ALA A 150 -0.60 -90.55 -43.27
N ALA A 151 -1.09 -89.55 -44.03
CA ALA A 151 -1.71 -89.77 -45.33
C ALA A 151 -0.72 -90.41 -46.32
N SER A 152 0.52 -89.89 -46.42
CA SER A 152 1.55 -90.46 -47.31
C SER A 152 1.93 -91.91 -46.99
N LYS A 153 1.88 -92.33 -45.72
CA LYS A 153 2.11 -93.73 -45.32
C LYS A 153 0.97 -94.67 -45.76
N LYS A 154 -0.28 -94.19 -45.74
CA LYS A 154 -1.45 -94.98 -46.18
C LYS A 154 -1.51 -95.19 -47.70
N THR A 155 -0.88 -94.32 -48.48
CA THR A 155 -0.88 -94.42 -49.96
C THR A 155 0.20 -95.37 -50.50
N ASN A 156 1.19 -95.74 -49.67
CA ASN A 156 2.32 -96.61 -50.04
C ASN A 156 2.22 -98.04 -49.46
N SER A 157 1.05 -98.43 -48.96
CA SER A 157 0.72 -99.76 -48.43
C SER A 157 -0.57 -100.25 -49.08
#